data_AF-A0A2L1UDC4-F1
#
_entry.id   AF-A0A2L1UDC4-F1
#
_cell.length_a   1.000
_cell.length_b   1.000
_cell.length_c   1.000
_cell.angle_alpha   90.00
_cell.angle_beta   90.00
_cell.angle_gamma   90.00
#
_symmetry.space_group_name_H-M   'P 1'
#
loop_
_entity.id
_entity.type
_entity.pdbx_description
1 polymer ?
#
loop_
_entity_poly.entity_id
_entity_poly.type
_entity_poly.pdbx_seq_one_letter_code
_entity_poly.pdbx_strand_id
1 'polypeptide(L)'
;MNLAVKLMQKFKDRDTQNKMKVYRDKAELIRKRNLEAWDDQQLQAESLRLQKEAKSGTPLDELLVDAYALVCEAAKRKLGLQPYDVQIMAAIALHERFLIEQHTGEGKTLSAVMPAYLNALTGEGVHVLTFND
;
A
#
# COMPACT_ATOMS: atom_id res chain seq x y z
N MET A 1 34.58 12.57 -8.19
CA MET A 1 33.57 11.55 -8.55
C MET A 1 33.52 11.42 -10.08
N ASN A 2 33.79 10.23 -10.61
CA ASN A 2 33.99 9.98 -12.04
C ASN A 2 32.72 10.28 -12.85
N LEU A 3 32.84 10.74 -14.11
CA LEU A 3 31.70 11.19 -14.94
C LEU A 3 30.61 10.10 -15.07
N ALA A 4 31.03 8.84 -15.19
CA ALA A 4 30.14 7.67 -15.22
C ALA A 4 29.29 7.51 -13.94
N VAL A 5 29.85 7.81 -12.76
CA VAL A 5 29.14 7.74 -11.47
C VAL A 5 28.05 8.81 -11.40
N LYS A 6 28.37 10.04 -11.82
CA LYS A 6 27.38 11.14 -11.88
C LYS A 6 26.25 10.82 -12.87
N LEU A 7 26.56 10.19 -13.99
CA LEU A 7 25.57 9.79 -14.99
C LEU A 7 24.63 8.71 -14.43
N MET A 8 25.17 7.64 -13.84
CA MET A 8 24.37 6.59 -13.20
C MET A 8 23.47 7.11 -12.08
N GLN A 9 23.98 8.02 -11.23
CA GLN A 9 23.17 8.66 -10.19
C GLN A 9 22.00 9.43 -10.78
N LYS A 10 22.22 10.28 -11.79
CA LYS A 10 21.15 11.02 -12.45
C LYS A 10 20.08 10.11 -13.05
N PHE A 11 20.47 8.98 -13.64
CA PHE A 11 19.50 8.00 -14.16
C PHE A 11 18.67 7.38 -13.04
N LYS A 12 19.30 6.94 -11.95
CA LYS A 12 18.61 6.37 -10.79
C LYS A 12 17.66 7.37 -10.12
N ASP A 13 18.09 8.62 -9.97
CA ASP A 13 17.29 9.68 -9.35
C ASP A 13 16.05 9.98 -10.20
N ARG A 14 16.19 10.01 -11.53
CA ARG A 14 15.07 10.21 -12.45
C ARG A 14 14.06 9.08 -12.40
N ASP A 15 14.52 7.82 -12.35
CA ASP A 15 13.62 6.66 -12.22
C ASP A 15 12.84 6.71 -10.91
N THR A 16 13.53 7.02 -9.81
CA THR A 16 12.93 7.17 -8.48
C THR A 16 11.88 8.28 -8.49
N GLN A 17 12.19 9.45 -9.05
CA GLN A 17 11.24 10.56 -9.17
C GLN A 17 10.00 10.19 -9.98
N ASN A 18 10.18 9.47 -11.10
CA ASN A 18 9.06 9.02 -11.91
C ASN A 18 8.15 8.05 -11.14
N LYS A 19 8.73 7.08 -10.42
CA LYS A 19 7.98 6.16 -9.55
C LYS A 19 7.22 6.89 -8.45
N MET A 20 7.86 7.87 -7.80
CA MET A 20 7.20 8.67 -6.76
C MET A 20 5.98 9.41 -7.28
N LYS A 21 6.03 9.90 -8.53
CA LYS A 21 4.85 10.50 -9.17
C LYS A 21 3.74 9.48 -9.34
N VAL A 22 4.04 8.30 -9.88
CA VAL A 22 3.05 7.22 -10.06
C VAL A 22 2.42 6.79 -8.73
N TYR A 23 3.22 6.69 -7.66
CA TYR A 23 2.71 6.30 -6.34
C TYR A 23 1.83 7.38 -5.73
N ARG A 24 2.15 8.66 -5.96
CA ARG A 24 1.27 9.77 -5.56
C ARG A 24 -0.05 9.71 -6.30
N ASP A 25 -0.04 9.50 -7.60
CA ASP A 25 -1.25 9.39 -8.42
C ASP A 25 -2.13 8.21 -7.94
N LYS A 26 -1.52 7.05 -7.65
CA LYS A 26 -2.22 5.90 -7.04
C LYS A 26 -2.77 6.22 -5.64
N ALA A 27 -2.02 6.91 -4.79
CA ALA A 27 -2.48 7.34 -3.47
C ALA A 27 -3.71 8.27 -3.58
N GLU A 28 -3.73 9.18 -4.54
CA GLU A 28 -4.90 10.02 -4.81
C GLU A 28 -6.12 9.20 -5.26
N LEU A 29 -5.93 8.16 -6.08
CA LEU A 29 -7.03 7.26 -6.47
C LEU A 29 -7.61 6.52 -5.24
N ILE A 30 -6.75 6.04 -4.35
CA ILE A 30 -7.16 5.42 -3.08
C ILE A 30 -7.98 6.39 -2.22
N ARG A 31 -7.55 7.66 -2.13
CA ARG A 31 -8.32 8.70 -1.42
C ARG A 31 -9.68 8.96 -2.07
N LYS A 32 -9.72 9.08 -3.40
CA LYS A 32 -10.93 9.35 -4.17
C LYS A 32 -11.97 8.23 -4.05
N ARG A 33 -11.53 6.99 -3.78
CA ARG A 33 -12.43 5.86 -3.55
C ARG A 33 -13.39 6.08 -2.37
N ASN A 34 -12.97 6.90 -1.39
CA ASN A 34 -13.71 7.40 -0.22
C ASN A 34 -14.83 6.48 0.31
N LEU A 35 -14.56 5.83 1.44
CA LEU A 35 -15.48 4.88 2.09
C LEU A 35 -16.11 5.44 3.38
N GLU A 36 -16.00 6.74 3.63
CA GLU A 36 -16.44 7.35 4.90
C GLU A 36 -17.94 7.17 5.15
N ALA A 37 -18.75 7.22 4.09
CA ALA A 37 -20.20 7.07 4.18
C ALA A 37 -20.67 5.61 4.32
N TRP A 38 -19.76 4.64 4.23
CA TRP A 38 -20.12 3.23 4.29
C TRP A 38 -20.28 2.76 5.74
N ASP A 39 -21.19 1.84 6.02
CA ASP A 39 -21.28 1.17 7.31
C ASP A 39 -20.32 -0.03 7.42
N ASP A 40 -20.22 -0.62 8.61
CA ASP A 40 -19.33 -1.76 8.85
C ASP A 40 -19.74 -3.01 8.04
N GLN A 41 -21.03 -3.17 7.69
CA GLN A 41 -21.50 -4.29 6.86
C GLN A 41 -21.06 -4.13 5.41
N GLN A 42 -21.13 -2.91 4.86
CA GLN A 42 -20.65 -2.57 3.53
C GLN A 42 -19.14 -2.77 3.39
N LEU A 43 -18.36 -2.34 4.40
CA LEU A 43 -16.91 -2.57 4.43
C LEU A 43 -16.56 -4.07 4.45
N GLN A 44 -17.28 -4.86 5.25
CA GLN A 44 -17.09 -6.32 5.30
C GLN A 44 -17.49 -6.99 3.97
N ALA A 45 -18.61 -6.59 3.37
CA ALA A 45 -19.07 -7.13 2.10
C ALA A 45 -18.06 -6.86 0.97
N GLU A 46 -17.46 -5.68 0.94
CA GLU A 46 -16.41 -5.36 -0.03
C GLU A 46 -15.14 -6.18 0.19
N SER A 47 -14.73 -6.38 1.44
CA SER A 47 -13.61 -7.28 1.74
C SER A 47 -13.88 -8.70 1.26
N LEU A 48 -15.11 -9.20 1.37
CA LEU A 48 -15.50 -10.51 0.86
C LEU A 48 -15.50 -10.57 -0.67
N ARG A 49 -15.96 -9.50 -1.34
CA ARG A 49 -15.87 -9.36 -2.80
C ARG A 49 -14.43 -9.45 -3.28
N LEU A 50 -13.54 -8.65 -2.69
CA LEU A 50 -12.12 -8.62 -3.05
C LEU A 50 -11.45 -9.98 -2.80
N GLN A 51 -11.77 -10.64 -1.69
CA GLN A 51 -11.26 -11.99 -1.42
C GLN A 51 -11.71 -12.99 -2.49
N LYS A 52 -12.98 -12.94 -2.92
CA LYS A 52 -13.50 -13.81 -3.96
C LYS A 52 -12.79 -13.58 -5.29
N GLU A 53 -12.57 -12.32 -5.67
CA GLU A 53 -11.86 -11.95 -6.91
C GLU A 53 -10.40 -12.41 -6.87
N ALA A 54 -9.68 -12.14 -5.78
CA ALA A 54 -8.31 -12.60 -5.60
C ALA A 54 -8.21 -14.13 -5.72
N LYS A 55 -9.10 -14.87 -5.06
CA LYS A 55 -9.16 -16.34 -5.14
C LYS A 55 -9.55 -16.87 -6.52
N SER A 56 -10.24 -16.07 -7.33
CA SER A 56 -10.55 -16.42 -8.72
C SER A 56 -9.40 -16.15 -9.69
N GLY A 57 -8.28 -15.59 -9.21
CA GLY A 57 -7.08 -15.32 -10.00
C GLY A 57 -6.99 -13.88 -10.54
N THR A 58 -7.85 -12.96 -10.08
CA THR A 58 -7.72 -11.54 -10.44
C THR A 58 -6.36 -11.02 -9.97
N PRO A 59 -5.58 -10.33 -10.84
CA PRO A 59 -4.31 -9.74 -10.44
C PRO A 59 -4.49 -8.76 -9.26
N LEU A 60 -3.65 -8.90 -8.22
CA LEU A 60 -3.74 -8.05 -7.03
C LEU A 60 -3.57 -6.56 -7.32
N ASP A 61 -2.84 -6.22 -8.38
CA ASP A 61 -2.67 -4.84 -8.84
C ASP A 61 -4.00 -4.18 -9.23
N GLU A 62 -4.96 -4.96 -9.72
CA GLU A 62 -6.30 -4.48 -10.07
C GLU A 62 -7.16 -4.24 -8.81
N LEU A 63 -6.87 -4.97 -7.73
CA LEU A 63 -7.60 -4.87 -6.46
C LEU A 63 -7.00 -3.83 -5.50
N LEU A 64 -5.80 -3.34 -5.79
CA LEU A 64 -4.99 -2.53 -4.87
C LEU A 64 -5.73 -1.29 -4.36
N VAL A 65 -6.41 -0.55 -5.25
CA VAL A 65 -7.07 0.72 -4.88
C VAL A 65 -8.19 0.48 -3.88
N ASP A 66 -9.09 -0.46 -4.15
CA ASP A 66 -10.19 -0.83 -3.27
C ASP A 66 -9.68 -1.40 -1.95
N ALA A 67 -8.69 -2.30 -2.01
CA ALA A 67 -8.12 -2.93 -0.84
C ALA A 67 -7.44 -1.91 0.10
N TYR A 68 -6.66 -0.98 -0.45
CA TYR A 68 -5.96 0.02 0.36
C TYR A 68 -6.94 1.08 0.90
N ALA A 69 -8.01 1.39 0.17
CA ALA A 69 -9.08 2.26 0.67
C ALA A 69 -9.80 1.63 1.88
N LEU A 70 -10.10 0.33 1.82
CA LEU A 70 -10.66 -0.42 2.95
C LEU A 70 -9.73 -0.39 4.17
N VAL A 71 -8.44 -0.65 3.98
CA VAL A 71 -7.46 -0.61 5.09
C VAL A 71 -7.38 0.78 5.70
N CYS A 72 -7.38 1.84 4.88
CA CYS A 72 -7.39 3.21 5.36
C CYS A 72 -8.62 3.52 6.23
N GLU A 73 -9.81 3.13 5.77
CA GLU A 73 -11.05 3.36 6.51
C GLU A 73 -11.12 2.51 7.79
N ALA A 74 -10.68 1.26 7.74
CA ALA A 74 -10.62 0.38 8.90
C ALA A 74 -9.63 0.91 9.97
N ALA A 75 -8.44 1.37 9.55
CA ALA A 75 -7.46 1.98 10.44
C ALA A 75 -8.02 3.25 11.10
N LYS A 76 -8.69 4.11 10.32
CA LYS A 76 -9.34 5.32 10.84
C LYS A 76 -10.38 4.98 11.91
N ARG A 77 -11.27 4.01 11.64
CA ARG A 77 -12.37 3.65 12.56
C ARG A 77 -11.91 2.90 13.80
N LYS A 78 -11.00 1.94 13.65
CA LYS A 78 -10.64 1.01 14.73
C LYS A 78 -9.45 1.48 15.55
N LEU A 79 -8.53 2.24 14.95
CA LEU A 79 -7.32 2.73 15.61
C LEU A 79 -7.30 4.25 15.79
N GLY A 80 -8.22 4.99 15.16
CA GLY A 80 -8.16 6.46 15.13
C GLY A 80 -7.00 7.00 14.29
N LEU A 81 -6.34 6.13 13.51
CA LEU A 81 -5.18 6.48 12.71
C LEU A 81 -5.60 6.64 11.26
N GLN A 82 -5.53 7.86 10.73
CA GLN A 82 -5.66 8.10 9.30
C GLN A 82 -4.29 7.91 8.65
N PRO A 83 -4.09 6.89 7.78
CA PRO A 83 -2.81 6.76 7.11
C PRO A 83 -2.51 8.00 6.28
N TYR A 84 -1.26 8.47 6.30
CA TYR A 84 -0.77 9.58 5.47
C TYR A 84 -0.45 9.11 4.06
N ASP A 85 -0.39 10.04 3.10
CA ASP A 85 -0.10 9.70 1.69
C ASP A 85 1.29 9.05 1.54
N VAL A 86 2.28 9.50 2.31
CA VAL A 86 3.62 8.88 2.32
C VAL A 86 3.58 7.42 2.81
N GLN A 87 2.67 7.08 3.71
CA GLN A 87 2.50 5.71 4.19
C GLN A 87 1.84 4.82 3.12
N ILE A 88 0.86 5.37 2.38
CA ILE A 88 0.22 4.71 1.24
C ILE A 88 1.23 4.50 0.10
N MET A 89 2.05 5.52 -0.20
CA MET A 89 3.11 5.41 -1.20
C MET A 89 4.15 4.36 -0.83
N ALA A 90 4.57 4.31 0.44
CA ALA A 90 5.47 3.27 0.94
C ALA A 90 4.83 1.86 0.83
N ALA A 91 3.53 1.73 1.14
CA ALA A 91 2.79 0.50 0.97
C ALA A 91 2.71 0.02 -0.50
N ILE A 92 2.54 0.95 -1.45
CA ILE A 92 2.55 0.64 -2.89
C ILE A 92 3.94 0.17 -3.32
N ALA A 93 4.99 0.88 -2.90
CA ALA A 93 6.37 0.49 -3.21
C ALA A 93 6.71 -0.90 -2.65
N LEU A 94 6.27 -1.21 -1.43
CA LEU A 94 6.48 -2.52 -0.81
C LEU A 94 5.78 -3.64 -1.59
N HIS A 95 4.54 -3.40 -2.05
CA HIS A 95 3.82 -4.33 -2.93
C HIS A 95 4.54 -4.54 -4.27
N GLU A 96 5.12 -3.48 -4.84
CA GLU A 96 5.94 -3.55 -6.05
C GLU A 96 7.36 -4.12 -5.84
N ARG A 97 7.61 -4.78 -4.69
CA ARG A 97 8.87 -5.47 -4.35
C ARG A 97 10.07 -4.53 -4.21
N PHE A 98 9.84 -3.29 -3.80
CA PHE A 98 10.91 -2.34 -3.48
C PHE A 98 11.26 -2.35 -1.99
N LEU A 99 12.52 -2.04 -1.70
CA LEU A 99 12.93 -1.65 -0.36
C LEU A 99 12.48 -0.21 -0.11
N ILE A 100 11.80 0.00 1.01
CA ILE A 100 11.29 1.30 1.42
C ILE A 100 12.14 1.87 2.55
N GLU A 101 12.44 3.17 2.45
CA GLU A 101 13.06 3.93 3.53
C GLU A 101 11.99 4.81 4.17
N GLN A 102 11.79 4.63 5.47
CA GLN A 102 10.92 5.45 6.30
C GLN A 102 11.67 5.78 7.59
N HIS A 103 11.54 7.00 8.09
CA HIS A 103 12.12 7.38 9.37
C HIS A 103 11.35 6.72 10.53
N THR A 104 12.00 6.65 11.70
CA THR A 104 11.34 6.19 12.94
C THR A 104 10.21 7.15 13.29
N GLY A 105 9.04 6.62 13.65
CA GLY A 105 7.84 7.42 13.94
C GLY A 105 6.92 7.66 12.74
N GLU A 106 7.36 7.37 11.51
CA GLU A 106 6.52 7.52 10.31
C GLU A 106 5.45 6.42 10.13
N GLY A 107 5.33 5.50 11.08
CA GLY A 107 4.30 4.46 11.08
C GLY A 107 4.54 3.32 10.08
N LYS A 108 5.76 2.77 10.05
CA LYS A 108 6.14 1.60 9.24
C LYS A 108 5.18 0.43 9.36
N THR A 109 4.72 0.15 10.58
CA THR A 109 3.75 -0.93 10.83
C THR A 109 2.42 -0.65 10.12
N LEU A 110 1.91 0.58 10.20
CA LEU A 110 0.66 0.97 9.54
C LEU A 110 0.78 0.90 8.01
N SER A 111 1.93 1.31 7.45
CA SER A 111 2.24 1.12 6.03
C SER A 111 2.22 -0.35 5.62
N ALA A 112 2.79 -1.25 6.44
CA ALA A 112 2.89 -2.67 6.12
C ALA A 112 1.54 -3.42 6.16
N VAL A 113 0.54 -2.91 6.89
CA VAL A 113 -0.80 -3.53 6.95
C VAL A 113 -1.46 -3.58 5.57
N MET A 114 -1.27 -2.56 4.73
CA MET A 114 -1.92 -2.46 3.42
C MET A 114 -1.51 -3.60 2.45
N PRO A 115 -0.21 -3.82 2.14
CA PRO A 115 0.20 -4.93 1.31
C PRO A 115 -0.03 -6.27 2.02
N ALA A 116 0.05 -6.34 3.35
CA ALA A 116 -0.27 -7.57 4.06
C ALA A 116 -1.75 -7.98 3.87
N TYR A 117 -2.68 -7.03 3.97
CA TYR A 117 -4.09 -7.27 3.69
C TYR A 117 -4.32 -7.70 2.24
N LEU A 118 -3.78 -6.95 1.27
CA LEU A 118 -3.94 -7.23 -0.16
C LEU A 118 -3.45 -8.64 -0.52
N ASN A 119 -2.27 -9.04 -0.04
CA ASN A 119 -1.73 -10.37 -0.31
C ASN A 119 -2.51 -11.47 0.43
N ALA A 120 -3.02 -11.20 1.63
CA ALA A 120 -3.82 -12.16 2.39
C ALA A 120 -5.17 -12.50 1.73
N LEU A 121 -5.68 -11.66 0.81
CA LEU A 121 -6.91 -11.93 0.07
C LEU A 121 -6.84 -13.22 -0.76
N THR A 122 -5.63 -13.64 -1.16
CA THR A 122 -5.39 -14.91 -1.87
C THR A 122 -5.74 -16.14 -1.01
N GLY A 123 -5.69 -16.01 0.31
CA GLY A 123 -5.84 -17.12 1.25
C GLY A 123 -4.57 -17.94 1.48
N GLU A 124 -3.43 -17.53 0.92
CA GLU A 124 -2.13 -18.23 1.09
C GLU A 124 -1.38 -17.83 2.38
N GLY A 125 -1.88 -16.82 3.09
CA GLY A 125 -1.24 -16.25 4.26
C GLY A 125 -0.18 -15.20 3.89
N VAL A 126 0.25 -14.43 4.89
CA VAL A 126 1.30 -13.42 4.74
C VAL A 126 2.24 -13.50 5.95
N HIS A 127 3.53 -13.57 5.68
CA HIS A 127 4.56 -13.59 6.72
C HIS A 127 5.14 -12.19 6.88
N VAL A 128 4.91 -11.58 8.05
CA VAL A 128 5.54 -10.33 8.46
C VAL A 128 6.59 -10.66 9.50
N LEU A 129 7.87 -10.48 9.14
CA LEU A 129 8.99 -10.81 10.01
C LEU A 129 9.43 -9.58 10.80
N THR A 130 9.50 -9.73 12.12
CA THR A 130 10.04 -8.74 13.05
C THR A 130 11.24 -9.33 13.79
N PHE A 131 12.07 -8.48 14.38
CA PHE A 131 13.24 -8.93 15.16
C PHE A 131 12.88 -9.60 16.49
N ASN A 132 11.65 -9.38 16.95
CA ASN A 132 11.12 -9.90 18.21
C ASN A 132 9.87 -10.74 17.94
N ASP A 133 9.56 -11.63 18.90
CA ASP A 133 8.35 -12.45 18.96
C ASP A 133 7.09 -11.63 19.29
#